data_AF-A0A947Y9E4-F1
#
_entry.id   AF-A0A947Y9E4-F1
#
_cell.length_a   1.000
_cell.length_b   1.000
_cell.length_c   1.000
_cell.angle_alpha   90.00
_cell.angle_beta   90.00
_cell.angle_gamma   90.00
#
_symmetry.space_group_name_H-M   'P 1'
#
loop_
_entity.id
_entity.type
_entity.pdbx_description
1 polymer ?
#
loop_
_entity_poly.entity_id
_entity_poly.type
_entity_poly.pdbx_seq_one_letter_code
_entity_poly.pdbx_strand_id
1 'polypeptide(L)'
;MEFITYQNFNKSITENFDHNFIINKRGLYAVSITASCRSGKQTSQRGGEDLRIEIDGKKLREIPAKDKPQYKDIPTTWNGTDLKGLKKTVIFILWLEKGNHKITFAPYRKAKIENIKIDFVKDTSKIEFSLEKQAEDGDRRPWHAFALINLPLKFLSANITTKWRLKDSDDVKLIIDNKIQKNKFSIFHRNWLWSGSIFKKFFQKETQEKNIKTDLSQGIHYIEFWADRMPVLHNVELDFGEAIKIKRIPTKDDPEWTGNFYDDTEQIILSRAIFGEARSLSDKGKAAVGWTIKNRVEDLSRWSNNYHDVILEKKQYSVFNETDKNLPFVKNPFQDKTQIDEWFKCYEIAGKVMQGEIKDLTNGANHYFSNFIPTPDWAKSKQSEFKIQIGNTLFYNLDWSKNKGFIKLKPLLIGLISIAVLLTGVYVIAEIGDVNNNIIISDVAKNMPSGKRFLLNPITEEIEVIYFDKNGAFLRSAQMTTNGYSKSHFKASYSGDGDRLGFFQELHKKGEGYDKNDEKSRKEYYDNYIALMIMDGKHGALKEVYRGDAHTSYWEWGRDDYGHVIVYYNCGSSCLYAYKINIETKEIESEYHVY
;
A
#
# COMPACT_ATOMS: atom_id res chain seq x y z
N MET A 1 -14.69 20.61 -13.18
CA MET A 1 -13.22 20.77 -13.29
C MET A 1 -12.87 22.20 -13.69
N GLU A 2 -11.65 22.66 -13.42
CA GLU A 2 -11.13 23.94 -13.90
C GLU A 2 -10.12 23.71 -15.02
N PHE A 3 -10.30 24.40 -16.13
CA PHE A 3 -9.42 24.30 -17.29
C PHE A 3 -8.06 24.93 -16.99
N ILE A 4 -6.96 24.21 -17.27
CA ILE A 4 -5.59 24.71 -17.07
C ILE A 4 -4.92 24.98 -18.41
N THR A 5 -4.85 23.96 -19.27
CA THR A 5 -4.25 24.12 -20.59
C THR A 5 -4.81 23.12 -21.60
N TYR A 6 -4.79 23.54 -22.86
CA TYR A 6 -5.07 22.70 -24.02
C TYR A 6 -4.02 23.01 -25.07
N GLN A 7 -3.36 21.98 -25.56
CA GLN A 7 -2.42 22.10 -26.66
C GLN A 7 -2.86 21.18 -27.79
N ASN A 8 -3.20 21.78 -28.93
CA ASN A 8 -3.32 21.05 -30.18
C ASN A 8 -1.92 20.75 -30.69
N PHE A 9 -1.56 19.48 -30.74
CA PHE A 9 -0.19 19.05 -31.01
C PHE A 9 -0.04 18.62 -32.46
N ASN A 10 -0.97 17.80 -32.96
CA ASN A 10 -0.97 17.22 -34.32
C ASN A 10 0.43 16.79 -34.81
N LYS A 11 1.22 16.16 -33.94
CA LYS A 11 2.63 15.81 -34.19
C LYS A 11 2.78 14.31 -34.41
N SER A 12 3.55 13.94 -35.42
CA SER A 12 4.06 12.57 -35.55
C SER A 12 5.44 12.47 -34.91
N ILE A 13 5.67 11.42 -34.13
CA ILE A 13 6.96 11.15 -33.48
C ILE A 13 7.43 9.74 -33.82
N THR A 14 8.74 9.55 -33.98
CA THR A 14 9.41 8.25 -34.19
C THR A 14 10.43 7.92 -33.10
N GLU A 15 10.75 8.91 -32.28
CA GLU A 15 11.65 8.84 -31.13
C GLU A 15 10.95 9.40 -29.90
N ASN A 16 11.55 9.19 -28.72
CA ASN A 16 11.01 9.72 -27.48
C ASN A 16 10.84 11.24 -27.57
N PHE A 17 9.71 11.73 -27.08
CA PHE A 17 9.40 13.15 -27.07
C PHE A 17 8.94 13.56 -25.67
N ASP A 18 9.59 14.57 -25.10
CA ASP A 18 9.25 15.10 -23.78
C ASP A 18 8.43 16.39 -23.92
N HIS A 19 7.29 16.44 -23.24
CA HIS A 19 6.47 17.63 -23.09
C HIS A 19 6.48 18.07 -21.63
N ASN A 20 7.08 19.23 -21.35
CA ASN A 20 7.11 19.82 -20.02
C ASN A 20 5.92 20.76 -19.82
N PHE A 21 5.35 20.76 -18.63
CA PHE A 21 4.28 21.68 -18.23
C PHE A 21 4.47 22.11 -16.77
N ILE A 22 3.88 23.25 -16.41
CA ILE A 22 3.99 23.82 -15.06
C ILE A 22 2.63 23.78 -14.39
N ILE A 23 2.61 23.33 -13.14
CA ILE A 23 1.44 23.33 -12.27
C ILE A 23 1.64 24.39 -11.17
N ASN A 24 0.69 25.33 -11.08
CA ASN A 24 0.78 26.44 -10.13
C ASN A 24 0.22 26.13 -8.73
N LYS A 25 -0.56 25.04 -8.62
CA LYS A 25 -1.22 24.63 -7.40
C LYS A 25 -1.18 23.11 -7.26
N ARG A 26 -0.68 22.59 -6.15
CA ARG A 26 -0.77 21.15 -5.84
C ARG A 26 -2.22 20.68 -5.83
N GLY A 27 -2.47 19.47 -6.32
CA GLY A 27 -3.79 18.85 -6.21
C GLY A 27 -4.02 17.73 -7.21
N LEU A 28 -5.29 17.37 -7.36
CA LEU A 28 -5.72 16.33 -8.30
C LEU A 28 -5.92 16.94 -9.70
N TYR A 29 -5.35 16.30 -10.71
CA TYR A 29 -5.43 16.74 -12.10
C TYR A 29 -5.91 15.61 -13.00
N ALA A 30 -6.64 15.99 -14.06
CA ALA A 30 -6.96 15.13 -15.19
C ALA A 30 -6.10 15.53 -16.39
N VAL A 31 -5.14 14.68 -16.76
CA VAL A 31 -4.28 14.83 -17.93
C VAL A 31 -4.84 13.96 -19.05
N SER A 32 -5.55 14.58 -20.00
CA SER A 32 -6.16 13.91 -21.15
C SER A 32 -5.24 13.99 -22.35
N ILE A 33 -4.92 12.85 -22.95
CA ILE A 33 -4.08 12.76 -24.15
C ILE A 33 -4.87 12.04 -25.23
N THR A 34 -4.94 12.62 -26.42
CA THR A 34 -5.48 11.94 -27.61
C THR A 34 -4.35 11.62 -28.57
N ALA A 35 -4.26 10.37 -29.01
CA ALA A 35 -3.26 9.91 -29.97
C ALA A 35 -3.83 8.81 -30.88
N SER A 36 -3.11 8.49 -31.95
CA SER A 36 -3.41 7.39 -32.86
C SER A 36 -2.14 6.63 -33.28
N CYS A 37 -2.28 5.33 -33.52
CA CYS A 37 -1.21 4.43 -33.96
C CYS A 37 -1.76 3.46 -35.01
N ARG A 38 -0.98 3.18 -36.07
CA ARG A 38 -1.40 2.33 -37.18
C ARG A 38 -1.06 0.86 -36.96
N SER A 39 -1.88 -0.01 -37.53
CA SER A 39 -1.64 -1.46 -37.49
C SER A 39 -0.45 -1.86 -38.38
N GLY A 40 0.10 -3.06 -38.14
CA GLY A 40 1.12 -3.65 -39.01
C GLY A 40 0.65 -3.79 -40.46
N LYS A 41 -0.64 -4.09 -40.67
CA LYS A 41 -1.25 -4.18 -42.01
C LYS A 41 -1.23 -2.82 -42.74
N GLN A 42 -1.50 -1.72 -42.03
CA GLN A 42 -1.48 -0.38 -42.62
C GLN A 42 -0.06 0.15 -42.88
N THR A 43 0.92 -0.39 -42.15
CA THR A 43 2.34 0.00 -42.28
C THR A 43 3.15 -0.96 -43.15
N SER A 44 2.54 -2.07 -43.61
CA SER A 44 3.23 -3.17 -44.30
C SER A 44 4.41 -3.74 -43.49
N GLN A 45 4.27 -3.82 -42.16
CA GLN A 45 5.30 -4.33 -41.24
C GLN A 45 4.73 -5.40 -40.30
N ARG A 46 5.61 -6.29 -39.80
CA ARG A 46 5.25 -7.25 -38.76
C ARG A 46 5.12 -6.51 -37.42
N GLY A 47 3.95 -6.53 -36.80
CA GLY A 47 3.63 -5.73 -35.61
C GLY A 47 3.23 -4.28 -35.95
N GLY A 48 2.45 -3.65 -35.08
CA GLY A 48 1.95 -2.28 -35.25
C GLY A 48 2.92 -1.19 -34.77
N GLU A 49 2.51 0.05 -35.01
CA GLU A 49 2.96 1.23 -34.28
C GLU A 49 2.34 1.22 -32.89
N ASP A 50 3.06 1.64 -31.85
CA ASP A 50 2.48 1.79 -30.50
C ASP A 50 2.96 3.06 -29.80
N LEU A 51 2.26 3.49 -28.74
CA LEU A 51 2.68 4.59 -27.88
C LEU A 51 2.49 4.26 -26.40
N ARG A 52 3.57 4.44 -25.61
CA ARG A 52 3.52 4.49 -24.15
C ARG A 52 3.73 5.93 -23.66
N ILE A 53 3.08 6.26 -22.55
CA ILE A 53 3.25 7.55 -21.86
C ILE A 53 3.77 7.31 -20.45
N GLU A 54 4.64 8.20 -19.98
CA GLU A 54 5.10 8.27 -18.60
C GLU A 54 4.92 9.71 -18.10
N ILE A 55 4.27 9.91 -16.95
CA ILE A 55 4.16 11.23 -16.31
C ILE A 55 5.11 11.24 -15.11
N ASP A 56 6.05 12.18 -15.10
CA ASP A 56 7.15 12.27 -14.12
C ASP A 56 7.91 10.95 -13.95
N GLY A 57 8.14 10.25 -15.06
CA GLY A 57 8.84 8.95 -15.09
C GLY A 57 8.04 7.77 -14.54
N LYS A 58 6.78 7.95 -14.13
CA LYS A 58 5.93 6.85 -13.66
C LYS A 58 5.54 5.94 -14.82
N LYS A 59 6.09 4.72 -14.80
CA LYS A 59 5.76 3.63 -15.74
C LYS A 59 4.59 2.80 -15.21
N LEU A 60 3.42 3.03 -15.79
CA LEU A 60 2.23 2.24 -15.51
C LEU A 60 2.33 0.86 -16.14
N ARG A 61 1.74 -0.13 -15.47
CA ARG A 61 1.82 -1.57 -15.83
C ARG A 61 0.44 -2.21 -15.84
N GLU A 62 0.34 -3.44 -16.29
CA GLU A 62 -0.89 -4.22 -16.35
C GLU A 62 -1.55 -4.46 -14.98
N ILE A 63 -2.87 -4.61 -14.99
CA ILE A 63 -3.67 -4.94 -13.80
C ILE A 63 -4.47 -6.25 -14.07
N PRO A 64 -4.43 -7.24 -13.15
CA PRO A 64 -3.55 -7.30 -11.98
C PRO A 64 -2.08 -7.43 -12.39
N ALA A 65 -1.19 -6.94 -11.53
CA ALA A 65 0.26 -7.04 -11.77
C ALA A 65 0.70 -8.51 -11.83
N LYS A 66 1.50 -8.85 -12.84
CA LYS A 66 2.15 -10.16 -13.00
C LYS A 66 3.60 -10.12 -12.51
N ASP A 67 4.32 -11.24 -12.49
CA ASP A 67 5.73 -11.22 -12.05
C ASP A 67 6.64 -10.42 -13.00
N LYS A 68 6.39 -10.53 -14.31
CA LYS A 68 7.09 -9.75 -15.34
C LYS A 68 6.23 -8.56 -15.75
N PRO A 69 6.62 -7.31 -15.40
CA PRO A 69 5.86 -6.14 -15.76
C PRO A 69 5.72 -5.96 -17.26
N GLN A 70 4.49 -5.70 -17.69
CA GLN A 70 4.13 -5.37 -19.05
C GLN A 70 3.79 -3.88 -19.13
N TYR A 71 4.56 -3.18 -19.95
CA TYR A 71 4.46 -1.73 -20.16
C TYR A 71 3.92 -1.38 -21.55
N LYS A 72 3.62 -2.40 -22.36
CA LYS A 72 2.98 -2.31 -23.68
C LYS A 72 1.63 -3.02 -23.60
N ASP A 73 0.69 -2.66 -24.45
CA ASP A 73 -0.61 -3.37 -24.53
C ASP A 73 -1.41 -3.32 -23.23
N ILE A 74 -1.29 -2.20 -22.52
CA ILE A 74 -2.08 -1.89 -21.33
C ILE A 74 -3.09 -0.76 -21.65
N PRO A 75 -4.14 -0.58 -20.82
CA PRO A 75 -5.21 0.38 -21.09
C PRO A 75 -4.74 1.82 -21.35
N THR A 76 -3.59 2.22 -20.81
CA THR A 76 -3.00 3.57 -20.97
C THR A 76 -2.07 3.71 -22.18
N THR A 77 -1.95 2.68 -23.00
CA THR A 77 -1.16 2.69 -24.24
C THR A 77 -2.05 2.79 -25.48
N TRP A 78 -1.46 3.24 -26.59
CA TRP A 78 -2.09 3.20 -27.90
C TRP A 78 -1.47 2.06 -28.69
N ASN A 79 -2.17 0.92 -28.75
CA ASN A 79 -1.73 -0.22 -29.53
C ASN A 79 -2.25 -0.10 -30.97
N GLY A 80 -1.36 -0.07 -31.97
CA GLY A 80 -1.76 0.15 -33.35
C GLY A 80 -2.50 -1.02 -33.99
N THR A 81 -2.31 -2.24 -33.48
CA THR A 81 -3.05 -3.44 -33.92
C THR A 81 -4.53 -3.32 -33.59
N ASP A 82 -4.84 -2.84 -32.39
CA ASP A 82 -6.23 -2.63 -31.93
C ASP A 82 -6.83 -1.35 -32.53
N LEU A 83 -6.06 -0.27 -32.55
CA LEU A 83 -6.56 1.05 -32.99
C LEU A 83 -6.71 1.17 -34.50
N LYS A 84 -5.87 0.49 -35.29
CA LYS A 84 -5.91 0.53 -36.76
C LYS A 84 -5.91 1.97 -37.30
N GLY A 85 -5.13 2.86 -36.68
CA GLY A 85 -5.01 4.28 -37.04
C GLY A 85 -6.11 5.20 -36.53
N LEU A 86 -7.09 4.68 -35.79
CA LEU A 86 -8.16 5.46 -35.17
C LEU A 86 -7.70 6.05 -33.84
N LYS A 87 -8.35 7.12 -33.41
CA LYS A 87 -7.99 7.87 -32.21
C LYS A 87 -8.48 7.16 -30.95
N LYS A 88 -7.63 7.21 -29.93
CA LYS A 88 -7.98 6.89 -28.55
C LYS A 88 -7.61 8.05 -27.64
N THR A 89 -8.43 8.28 -26.63
CA THR A 89 -8.14 9.24 -25.56
C THR A 89 -7.84 8.48 -24.27
N VAL A 90 -6.72 8.81 -23.62
CA VAL A 90 -6.40 8.30 -22.27
C VAL A 90 -6.39 9.48 -21.31
N ILE A 91 -7.11 9.36 -20.20
CA ILE A 91 -7.23 10.39 -19.17
C ILE A 91 -6.57 9.86 -17.90
N PHE A 92 -5.42 10.41 -17.57
CA PHE A 92 -4.70 10.11 -16.33
C PHE A 92 -5.23 11.03 -15.23
N ILE A 93 -5.77 10.45 -14.17
CA ILE A 93 -6.27 11.18 -13.01
C ILE A 93 -5.29 10.90 -11.87
N LEU A 94 -4.50 11.91 -11.55
CA LEU A 94 -3.37 11.77 -10.64
C LEU A 94 -3.09 13.06 -9.88
N TRP A 95 -2.51 12.89 -8.71
CA TRP A 95 -2.01 14.01 -7.93
C TRP A 95 -0.72 14.56 -8.54
N LEU A 96 -0.65 15.88 -8.68
CA LEU A 96 0.53 16.62 -9.10
C LEU A 96 0.87 17.69 -8.06
N GLU A 97 2.16 17.84 -7.80
CA GLU A 97 2.68 18.89 -6.93
C GLU A 97 2.71 20.24 -7.65
N LYS A 98 3.00 21.31 -6.92
CA LYS A 98 3.31 22.61 -7.56
C LYS A 98 4.70 22.51 -8.17
N GLY A 99 4.85 22.87 -9.44
CA GLY A 99 6.17 22.94 -10.09
C GLY A 99 6.18 22.43 -11.52
N ASN A 100 7.36 22.03 -11.97
CA ASN A 100 7.59 21.48 -13.30
C ASN A 100 7.25 20.00 -13.34
N HIS A 101 6.49 19.60 -14.34
CA HIS A 101 6.13 18.21 -14.62
C HIS A 101 6.46 17.86 -16.06
N LYS A 102 6.60 16.56 -16.31
CA LYS A 102 7.00 16.05 -17.62
C LYS A 102 6.15 14.88 -18.08
N ILE A 103 5.65 14.96 -19.31
CA ILE A 103 5.04 13.84 -20.04
C ILE A 103 6.06 13.33 -21.05
N THR A 104 6.52 12.09 -20.87
CA THR A 104 7.39 11.40 -21.83
C THR A 104 6.55 10.54 -22.75
N PHE A 105 6.62 10.82 -24.04
CA PHE A 105 5.99 10.04 -25.11
C PHE A 105 7.02 9.07 -25.69
N ALA A 106 6.81 7.77 -25.49
CA ALA A 106 7.72 6.72 -25.92
C ALA A 106 7.07 5.87 -27.04
N PRO A 107 7.29 6.22 -28.32
CA PRO A 107 6.70 5.49 -29.43
C PRO A 107 7.46 4.18 -29.69
N TYR A 108 6.75 3.16 -30.14
CA TYR A 108 7.33 2.05 -30.88
C TYR A 108 7.12 2.30 -32.37
N ARG A 109 8.23 2.54 -33.09
CA ARG A 109 8.30 2.94 -34.50
C ARG A 109 7.76 4.34 -34.80
N LYS A 110 6.48 4.58 -34.57
CA LYS A 110 5.84 5.87 -34.81
C LYS A 110 4.57 6.00 -33.98
N ALA A 111 4.21 7.22 -33.62
CA ALA A 111 2.88 7.56 -33.09
C ALA A 111 2.48 8.95 -33.57
N LYS A 112 1.17 9.18 -33.69
CA LYS A 112 0.62 10.53 -33.89
C LYS A 112 -0.05 10.99 -32.59
N ILE A 113 0.32 12.18 -32.13
CA ILE A 113 -0.23 12.84 -30.96
C ILE A 113 -1.10 13.99 -31.46
N GLU A 114 -2.36 14.00 -31.05
CA GLU A 114 -3.36 14.92 -31.57
C GLU A 114 -3.46 16.12 -30.63
N ASN A 115 -3.69 15.87 -29.34
CA ASN A 115 -3.80 16.92 -28.35
C ASN A 115 -3.49 16.43 -26.93
N ILE A 116 -3.16 17.40 -26.08
CA ILE A 116 -3.02 17.24 -24.63
C ILE A 116 -3.93 18.28 -23.97
N LYS A 117 -4.70 17.87 -22.98
CA LYS A 117 -5.52 18.74 -22.14
C LYS A 117 -5.23 18.44 -20.68
N ILE A 118 -5.08 19.49 -19.88
CA ILE A 118 -4.87 19.37 -18.43
C ILE A 118 -5.95 20.18 -17.74
N ASP A 119 -6.68 19.54 -16.83
CA ASP A 119 -7.72 20.15 -16.01
C ASP A 119 -7.41 19.92 -14.52
N PHE A 120 -7.63 20.94 -13.71
CA PHE A 120 -7.59 20.85 -12.25
C PHE A 120 -8.93 20.33 -11.71
N VAL A 121 -8.86 19.36 -10.81
CA VAL A 121 -10.03 18.74 -10.17
C VAL A 121 -10.31 19.47 -8.86
N LYS A 122 -11.38 20.27 -8.86
CA LYS A 122 -11.84 21.05 -7.69
C LYS A 122 -12.50 20.18 -6.62
N ASP A 123 -13.43 19.34 -7.06
CA ASP A 123 -14.13 18.40 -6.19
C ASP A 123 -13.41 17.04 -6.27
N THR A 124 -12.82 16.61 -5.15
CA THR A 124 -12.10 15.34 -5.07
C THR A 124 -12.96 14.19 -4.55
N SER A 125 -14.25 14.42 -4.30
CA SER A 125 -15.22 13.35 -4.05
C SER A 125 -15.74 12.76 -5.36
N LYS A 126 -15.87 13.58 -6.40
CA LYS A 126 -16.44 13.19 -7.67
C LYS A 126 -15.89 14.01 -8.84
N ILE A 127 -15.69 13.37 -9.99
CA ILE A 127 -15.27 14.02 -11.23
C ILE A 127 -16.27 13.72 -12.32
N GLU A 128 -16.75 14.77 -12.99
CA GLU A 128 -17.64 14.68 -14.15
C GLU A 128 -16.91 15.12 -15.43
N PHE A 129 -16.93 14.27 -16.44
CA PHE A 129 -16.35 14.49 -17.76
C PHE A 129 -17.45 14.63 -18.82
N SER A 130 -17.85 15.87 -19.12
CA SER A 130 -18.70 16.18 -20.26
C SER A 130 -17.88 16.13 -21.56
N LEU A 131 -17.92 14.99 -22.24
CA LEU A 131 -17.03 14.67 -23.37
C LEU A 131 -17.67 15.01 -24.72
N GLU A 132 -18.95 14.68 -24.90
CA GLU A 132 -19.68 14.82 -26.17
C GLU A 132 -18.89 14.31 -27.38
N LYS A 133 -18.30 13.11 -27.25
CA LYS A 133 -17.44 12.52 -28.28
C LYS A 133 -18.17 11.44 -29.03
N GLN A 134 -18.21 11.55 -30.36
CA GLN A 134 -18.57 10.45 -31.23
C GLN A 134 -17.31 9.66 -31.62
N ALA A 135 -17.38 8.33 -31.56
CA ALA A 135 -16.31 7.47 -32.05
C ALA A 135 -16.21 7.55 -33.58
N GLU A 136 -14.98 7.51 -34.11
CA GLU A 136 -14.75 7.30 -35.54
C GLU A 136 -15.32 5.94 -35.98
N ASP A 137 -15.65 5.74 -37.25
CA ASP A 137 -16.18 4.45 -37.68
C ASP A 137 -15.09 3.37 -37.65
N GLY A 138 -15.32 2.27 -36.93
CA GLY A 138 -14.34 1.21 -36.79
C GLY A 138 -14.82 0.05 -35.92
N ASP A 139 -14.13 -1.08 -36.07
CA ASP A 139 -14.54 -2.36 -35.49
C ASP A 139 -13.83 -2.62 -34.15
N ARG A 140 -14.64 -2.81 -33.10
CA ARG A 140 -14.30 -3.34 -31.77
C ARG A 140 -12.93 -2.95 -31.21
N ARG A 141 -12.77 -1.69 -30.86
CA ARG A 141 -11.45 -1.13 -30.49
C ARG A 141 -11.49 -0.30 -29.21
N PRO A 142 -10.35 -0.13 -28.51
CA PRO A 142 -10.23 0.85 -27.44
C PRO A 142 -10.55 2.26 -27.96
N TRP A 143 -11.30 3.03 -27.17
CA TRP A 143 -11.72 4.37 -27.56
C TRP A 143 -11.41 5.42 -26.49
N HIS A 144 -11.86 5.21 -25.26
CA HIS A 144 -11.48 6.02 -24.10
C HIS A 144 -10.93 5.10 -23.00
N ALA A 145 -9.91 5.57 -22.29
CA ALA A 145 -9.45 4.93 -21.06
C ALA A 145 -9.21 5.97 -19.97
N PHE A 146 -9.50 5.60 -18.73
CA PHE A 146 -9.20 6.38 -17.54
C PHE A 146 -8.21 5.60 -16.69
N ALA A 147 -7.17 6.28 -16.23
CA ALA A 147 -6.20 5.72 -15.31
C ALA A 147 -6.29 6.48 -13.99
N LEU A 148 -6.83 5.82 -12.98
CA LEU A 148 -6.92 6.35 -11.62
C LEU A 148 -5.61 6.00 -10.92
N ILE A 149 -4.81 6.99 -10.53
CA ILE A 149 -3.49 6.76 -9.94
C ILE A 149 -3.52 7.04 -8.45
N ASN A 150 -3.51 5.96 -7.65
CA ASN A 150 -3.62 6.00 -6.19
C ASN A 150 -4.96 6.60 -5.70
N LEU A 151 -6.07 6.24 -6.36
CA LEU A 151 -7.41 6.73 -6.05
C LEU A 151 -8.36 5.55 -5.88
N PRO A 152 -9.35 5.63 -4.98
CA PRO A 152 -10.43 4.66 -4.93
C PRO A 152 -11.44 4.89 -6.06
N LEU A 153 -12.42 4.01 -6.20
CA LEU A 153 -13.63 4.27 -6.99
C LEU A 153 -14.81 3.56 -6.34
N LYS A 154 -15.88 4.30 -6.06
CA LYS A 154 -17.12 3.76 -5.50
C LYS A 154 -18.14 3.51 -6.60
N PHE A 155 -18.41 4.52 -7.40
CA PHE A 155 -19.34 4.44 -8.52
C PHE A 155 -18.75 5.02 -9.79
N LEU A 156 -19.17 4.43 -10.91
CA LEU A 156 -18.94 4.93 -12.26
C LEU A 156 -20.31 5.10 -12.91
N SER A 157 -20.63 6.30 -13.40
CA SER A 157 -21.74 6.49 -14.33
C SER A 157 -21.21 6.83 -15.71
N ALA A 158 -21.88 6.32 -16.75
CA ALA A 158 -21.62 6.74 -18.12
C ALA A 158 -22.92 6.86 -18.90
N ASN A 159 -23.05 7.95 -19.65
CA ASN A 159 -24.18 8.23 -20.53
C ASN A 159 -23.75 8.12 -21.99
N ILE A 160 -24.30 7.12 -22.69
CA ILE A 160 -23.87 6.73 -24.04
C ILE A 160 -25.09 6.61 -24.96
N THR A 161 -24.94 7.14 -26.17
CA THR A 161 -25.87 6.92 -27.28
C THR A 161 -25.37 5.86 -28.24
N THR A 162 -26.23 4.89 -28.54
CA THR A 162 -26.03 3.84 -29.54
C THR A 162 -27.11 3.91 -30.63
N LYS A 163 -26.82 3.35 -31.80
CA LYS A 163 -27.74 3.31 -32.94
C LYS A 163 -27.68 1.94 -33.59
N TRP A 164 -28.84 1.32 -33.76
CA TRP A 164 -28.95 0.14 -34.60
C TRP A 164 -28.74 0.51 -36.08
N ARG A 165 -28.06 -0.37 -36.82
CA ARG A 165 -27.76 -0.23 -38.25
C ARG A 165 -28.16 -1.51 -38.97
N LEU A 166 -28.40 -1.42 -40.28
CA LEU A 166 -28.77 -2.60 -41.04
C LEU A 166 -27.62 -3.62 -41.01
N LYS A 167 -27.84 -4.77 -40.34
CA LYS A 167 -26.87 -5.86 -40.09
C LYS A 167 -25.75 -5.52 -39.10
N ASP A 168 -25.83 -4.43 -38.35
CA ASP A 168 -24.78 -3.99 -37.42
C ASP A 168 -25.33 -3.04 -36.34
N SER A 169 -24.52 -2.59 -35.37
CA SER A 169 -24.92 -1.59 -34.38
C SER A 169 -23.74 -0.79 -33.85
N ASP A 170 -24.02 0.42 -33.36
CA ASP A 170 -23.08 1.10 -32.48
C ASP A 170 -23.16 0.43 -31.10
N ASP A 171 -22.03 -0.07 -30.60
CA ASP A 171 -21.98 -0.80 -29.33
C ASP A 171 -20.80 -0.30 -28.48
N VAL A 172 -20.97 -0.33 -27.15
CA VAL A 172 -19.90 0.05 -26.20
C VAL A 172 -19.71 -1.03 -25.14
N LYS A 173 -18.47 -1.47 -25.00
CA LYS A 173 -18.00 -2.38 -23.96
C LYS A 173 -17.28 -1.58 -22.89
N LEU A 174 -17.59 -1.87 -21.63
CA LEU A 174 -16.92 -1.34 -20.46
C LEU A 174 -16.05 -2.41 -19.82
N ILE A 175 -14.81 -2.08 -19.54
CA ILE A 175 -13.83 -2.93 -18.85
C ILE A 175 -13.31 -2.16 -17.65
N ILE A 176 -13.29 -2.77 -16.47
CA ILE A 176 -12.73 -2.18 -15.25
C ILE A 176 -11.73 -3.18 -14.69
N ASP A 177 -10.46 -2.79 -14.53
CA ASP A 177 -9.35 -3.65 -14.09
C ASP A 177 -9.35 -5.02 -14.79
N ASN A 178 -9.35 -4.97 -16.13
CA ASN A 178 -9.37 -6.14 -17.02
C ASN A 178 -10.64 -7.02 -16.89
N LYS A 179 -11.66 -6.60 -16.14
CA LYS A 179 -12.95 -7.29 -16.00
C LYS A 179 -14.02 -6.60 -16.85
N ILE A 180 -14.55 -7.34 -17.83
CA ILE A 180 -15.66 -6.88 -18.68
C ILE A 180 -16.94 -6.76 -17.84
N GLN A 181 -17.55 -5.59 -17.87
CA GLN A 181 -18.86 -5.32 -17.27
C GLN A 181 -19.96 -5.83 -18.21
N LYS A 182 -20.61 -6.94 -17.82
CA LYS A 182 -21.52 -7.68 -18.69
C LYS A 182 -22.92 -7.04 -18.75
N ASN A 183 -23.51 -7.05 -19.94
CA ASN A 183 -24.91 -6.72 -20.14
C ASN A 183 -25.80 -7.87 -19.64
N LYS A 184 -26.53 -7.65 -18.53
CA LYS A 184 -27.42 -8.66 -17.94
C LYS A 184 -28.70 -8.90 -18.75
N PHE A 185 -29.04 -7.99 -19.67
CA PHE A 185 -30.30 -8.01 -20.43
C PHE A 185 -30.14 -8.57 -21.85
N SER A 186 -28.94 -8.95 -22.27
CA SER A 186 -28.70 -9.50 -23.61
C SER A 186 -27.72 -10.68 -23.57
N ILE A 187 -28.12 -11.80 -24.15
CA ILE A 187 -27.27 -12.99 -24.29
C ILE A 187 -26.31 -12.79 -25.48
N PHE A 188 -26.80 -12.24 -26.59
CA PHE A 188 -26.01 -12.02 -27.81
C PHE A 188 -25.02 -10.85 -27.67
N HIS A 189 -25.36 -9.83 -26.88
CA HIS A 189 -24.51 -8.66 -26.61
C HIS A 189 -23.97 -8.68 -25.17
N ARG A 190 -23.73 -9.86 -24.59
CA ARG A 190 -23.35 -10.01 -23.17
C ARG A 190 -22.10 -9.21 -22.78
N ASN A 191 -21.16 -9.02 -23.71
CA ASN A 191 -19.93 -8.28 -23.49
C ASN A 191 -19.99 -6.83 -24.01
N TRP A 192 -21.14 -6.38 -24.49
CA TRP A 192 -21.40 -5.02 -24.96
C TRP A 192 -22.44 -4.40 -24.03
N LEU A 193 -21.94 -3.64 -23.06
CA LEU A 193 -22.77 -3.10 -21.99
C LEU A 193 -23.84 -2.17 -22.56
N TRP A 194 -23.49 -1.31 -23.51
CA TRP A 194 -24.45 -0.60 -24.35
C TRP A 194 -24.46 -1.24 -25.73
N SER A 195 -25.65 -1.46 -26.28
CA SER A 195 -25.79 -2.03 -27.60
C SER A 195 -27.04 -1.54 -28.31
N GLY A 196 -26.94 -1.32 -29.62
CA GLY A 196 -28.10 -0.94 -30.44
C GLY A 196 -29.15 -2.05 -30.51
N SER A 197 -30.38 -1.80 -30.06
CA SER A 197 -31.45 -2.81 -30.09
C SER A 197 -32.32 -2.74 -31.35
N ILE A 198 -32.50 -3.89 -32.02
CA ILE A 198 -33.42 -4.04 -33.15
C ILE A 198 -34.90 -4.02 -32.74
N PHE A 199 -35.22 -4.33 -31.48
CA PHE A 199 -36.60 -4.42 -30.97
C PHE A 199 -37.24 -3.04 -30.72
N LYS A 200 -36.46 -1.96 -30.78
CA LYS A 200 -36.92 -0.57 -30.66
C LYS A 200 -36.94 0.17 -32.01
N LYS A 201 -37.34 -0.55 -33.07
CA LYS A 201 -37.34 -0.17 -34.51
C LYS A 201 -37.84 1.24 -34.85
N PHE A 202 -38.60 1.90 -33.97
CA PHE A 202 -39.14 3.24 -34.20
C PHE A 202 -38.20 4.40 -33.78
N PHE A 203 -37.21 4.16 -32.91
CA PHE A 203 -36.25 5.18 -32.49
C PHE A 203 -34.84 4.82 -32.97
N GLN A 204 -34.36 5.50 -34.00
CA GLN A 204 -33.09 5.20 -34.67
C GLN A 204 -31.83 5.47 -33.80
N LYS A 205 -31.97 5.91 -32.55
CA LYS A 205 -30.90 6.15 -31.58
C LYS A 205 -31.43 5.89 -30.17
N GLU A 206 -30.57 5.40 -29.29
CA GLU A 206 -30.89 5.14 -27.89
C GLU A 206 -29.78 5.66 -26.98
N THR A 207 -30.14 6.58 -26.09
CA THR A 207 -29.26 7.14 -25.06
C THR A 207 -29.57 6.46 -23.74
N GLN A 208 -28.56 5.86 -23.10
CA GLN A 208 -28.70 5.23 -21.80
C GLN A 208 -27.59 5.67 -20.86
N GLU A 209 -27.99 6.10 -19.68
CA GLU A 209 -27.11 6.19 -18.52
C GLU A 209 -27.05 4.84 -17.81
N LYS A 210 -25.85 4.40 -17.42
CA LYS A 210 -25.67 3.24 -16.55
C LYS A 210 -24.76 3.58 -15.40
N ASN A 211 -25.21 3.19 -14.22
CA ASN A 211 -24.49 3.32 -12.96
C ASN A 211 -23.90 1.96 -12.56
N ILE A 212 -22.60 1.93 -12.32
CA ILE A 212 -21.83 0.73 -11.97
C ILE A 212 -21.24 0.95 -10.58
N LYS A 213 -21.64 0.13 -9.62
CA LYS A 213 -20.97 0.03 -8.33
C LYS A 213 -19.67 -0.75 -8.52
N THR A 214 -18.56 -0.19 -8.05
CA THR A 214 -17.21 -0.76 -8.28
C THR A 214 -16.54 -1.16 -6.96
N ASP A 215 -16.67 -0.33 -5.92
CA ASP A 215 -16.07 -0.54 -4.58
C ASP A 215 -14.56 -0.82 -4.61
N LEU A 216 -13.84 -0.22 -5.56
CA LEU A 216 -12.37 -0.32 -5.65
C LEU A 216 -11.72 0.46 -4.51
N SER A 217 -10.77 -0.18 -3.83
CA SER A 217 -9.95 0.45 -2.80
C SER A 217 -8.99 1.47 -3.42
N GLN A 218 -8.31 2.26 -2.60
CA GLN A 218 -7.29 3.17 -3.11
C GLN A 218 -6.16 2.38 -3.80
N GLY A 219 -5.87 2.70 -5.06
CA GLY A 219 -4.88 1.99 -5.85
C GLY A 219 -4.72 2.56 -7.26
N ILE A 220 -4.05 1.81 -8.14
CA ILE A 220 -4.05 2.10 -9.57
C ILE A 220 -5.19 1.30 -10.19
N HIS A 221 -6.08 1.96 -10.93
CA HIS A 221 -7.22 1.32 -11.60
C HIS A 221 -7.35 1.79 -13.05
N TYR A 222 -7.82 0.90 -13.92
CA TYR A 222 -8.10 1.20 -15.32
C TYR A 222 -9.57 0.99 -15.66
N ILE A 223 -10.14 1.97 -16.32
CA ILE A 223 -11.49 1.93 -16.88
C ILE A 223 -11.36 2.12 -18.38
N GLU A 224 -11.88 1.21 -19.17
CA GLU A 224 -11.84 1.29 -20.64
C GLU A 224 -13.24 1.25 -21.24
N PHE A 225 -13.45 2.14 -22.20
CA PHE A 225 -14.57 2.10 -23.12
C PHE A 225 -14.05 1.67 -24.48
N TRP A 226 -14.52 0.52 -24.93
CA TRP A 226 -14.28 0.00 -26.27
C TRP A 226 -15.51 0.26 -27.13
N ALA A 227 -15.31 0.78 -28.33
CA ALA A 227 -16.38 1.11 -29.27
C ALA A 227 -16.39 0.14 -30.44
N ASP A 228 -17.61 -0.23 -30.86
CA ASP A 228 -17.89 -0.78 -32.18
C ASP A 228 -18.74 0.23 -32.96
N ARG A 229 -18.37 0.47 -34.23
CA ARG A 229 -18.93 1.53 -35.08
C ARG A 229 -18.78 2.93 -34.46
N MET A 230 -19.85 3.73 -34.40
CA MET A 230 -19.80 5.17 -34.11
C MET A 230 -20.67 5.65 -32.93
N PRO A 231 -20.62 5.00 -31.74
CA PRO A 231 -21.38 5.46 -30.58
C PRO A 231 -20.95 6.87 -30.12
N VAL A 232 -21.81 7.50 -29.33
CA VAL A 232 -21.53 8.81 -28.72
C VAL A 232 -21.43 8.66 -27.20
N LEU A 233 -20.36 9.17 -26.61
CA LEU A 233 -20.10 9.21 -25.18
C LEU A 233 -20.31 10.64 -24.73
N HIS A 234 -21.43 10.87 -24.05
CA HIS A 234 -21.85 12.20 -23.59
C HIS A 234 -21.11 12.57 -22.32
N ASN A 235 -21.24 11.72 -21.30
CA ASN A 235 -20.71 11.96 -19.97
C ASN A 235 -20.08 10.71 -19.36
N VAL A 236 -19.02 10.90 -18.57
CA VAL A 236 -18.50 9.91 -17.63
C VAL A 236 -18.36 10.58 -16.28
N GLU A 237 -18.90 9.94 -15.25
CA GLU A 237 -18.80 10.38 -13.87
C GLU A 237 -18.06 9.33 -13.04
N LEU A 238 -17.07 9.79 -12.29
CA LEU A 238 -16.29 8.98 -11.35
C LEU A 238 -16.56 9.49 -9.95
N ASP A 239 -17.20 8.66 -9.13
CA ASP A 239 -17.49 8.94 -7.73
C ASP A 239 -16.53 8.14 -6.85
N PHE A 240 -15.74 8.85 -6.06
CA PHE A 240 -14.73 8.32 -5.14
C PHE A 240 -15.27 8.14 -3.72
N GLY A 241 -16.52 8.53 -3.45
CA GLY A 241 -17.17 8.50 -2.15
C GLY A 241 -16.88 9.79 -1.38
N GLU A 242 -16.14 9.68 -0.28
CA GLU A 242 -15.72 10.87 0.45
C GLU A 242 -14.66 11.65 -0.34
N ALA A 243 -14.61 12.97 -0.14
CA ALA A 243 -13.55 13.80 -0.69
C ALA A 243 -12.19 13.22 -0.29
N ILE A 244 -11.38 12.85 -1.29
CA ILE A 244 -10.12 12.16 -1.03
C ILE A 244 -9.21 13.08 -0.20
N LYS A 245 -9.00 12.71 1.07
CA LYS A 245 -8.09 13.40 1.99
C LYS A 245 -6.68 12.85 1.77
N ILE A 246 -5.93 13.45 0.85
CA ILE A 246 -4.55 13.06 0.64
C ILE A 246 -3.67 13.72 1.70
N LYS A 247 -3.00 12.88 2.50
CA LYS A 247 -1.99 13.29 3.46
C LYS A 247 -0.84 13.96 2.70
N ARG A 248 -0.54 15.22 3.01
CA ARG A 248 0.62 15.92 2.45
C ARG A 248 1.87 15.11 2.82
N ILE A 249 2.77 14.88 1.86
CA ILE A 249 4.08 14.26 2.10
C ILE A 249 5.11 15.40 1.99
N PRO A 250 5.86 15.71 3.05
CA PRO A 250 6.86 16.77 2.98
C PRO A 250 7.96 16.45 1.97
N THR A 251 8.47 17.49 1.31
CA THR A 251 9.56 17.40 0.33
C THR A 251 10.69 18.34 0.72
N LYS A 252 11.82 18.28 0.02
CA LYS A 252 12.92 19.23 0.27
C LYS A 252 12.50 20.69 0.02
N ASP A 253 11.57 20.91 -0.91
CA ASP A 253 11.11 22.23 -1.36
C ASP A 253 9.83 22.68 -0.62
N ASP A 254 9.16 21.76 0.07
CA ASP A 254 8.02 22.00 0.96
C ASP A 254 8.18 21.12 2.22
N PRO A 255 9.08 21.49 3.16
CA PRO A 255 9.47 20.61 4.25
C PRO A 255 8.62 20.80 5.52
N GLU A 256 7.56 21.61 5.50
CA GLU A 256 6.73 21.83 6.68
C GLU A 256 6.16 20.51 7.22
N TRP A 257 5.98 20.38 8.52
CA TRP A 257 5.48 19.18 9.17
C TRP A 257 3.96 19.07 9.01
N THR A 258 3.48 17.85 8.84
CA THR A 258 2.06 17.54 8.54
C THR A 258 1.24 17.25 9.79
N GLY A 259 1.88 17.26 10.96
CA GLY A 259 1.32 16.72 12.21
C GLY A 259 1.77 15.30 12.51
N ASN A 260 2.47 14.62 11.58
CA ASN A 260 3.03 13.29 11.81
C ASN A 260 4.36 13.09 11.05
N PHE A 261 5.45 12.78 11.76
CA PHE A 261 6.77 12.55 11.13
C PHE A 261 6.84 11.26 10.30
N TYR A 262 5.90 10.32 10.48
CA TYR A 262 5.76 9.15 9.60
C TYR A 262 5.26 9.51 8.19
N ASP A 263 4.90 10.77 7.94
CA ASP A 263 4.52 11.24 6.59
C ASP A 263 5.74 11.59 5.74
N ASP A 264 6.89 11.79 6.37
CA ASP A 264 8.13 12.05 5.68
C ASP A 264 8.60 10.79 4.95
N THR A 265 9.23 10.95 3.79
CA THR A 265 10.05 9.88 3.22
C THR A 265 11.27 9.61 4.12
N GLU A 266 11.90 8.43 4.01
CA GLU A 266 13.10 8.10 4.80
C GLU A 266 14.22 9.15 4.65
N GLN A 267 14.42 9.67 3.44
CA GLN A 267 15.39 10.75 3.22
C GLN A 267 14.99 12.03 3.94
N ILE A 268 13.71 12.41 3.95
CA ILE A 268 13.24 13.64 4.62
C ILE A 268 13.38 13.50 6.14
N ILE A 269 12.98 12.39 6.74
CA ILE A 269 13.10 12.20 8.20
C ILE A 269 14.58 12.16 8.62
N LEU A 270 15.45 11.53 7.83
CA LEU A 270 16.90 11.57 8.05
C LEU A 270 17.46 13.00 7.91
N SER A 271 16.98 13.75 6.91
CA SER A 271 17.36 15.16 6.72
C SER A 271 16.99 16.02 7.92
N ARG A 272 15.80 15.81 8.48
CA ARG A 272 15.31 16.48 9.69
C ARG A 272 16.18 16.15 10.91
N ALA A 273 16.55 14.87 11.09
CA ALA A 273 17.43 14.46 12.17
C ALA A 273 18.81 15.13 12.05
N ILE A 274 19.44 15.09 10.88
CA ILE A 274 20.73 15.75 10.64
C ILE A 274 20.61 17.26 10.84
N PHE A 275 19.54 17.89 10.36
CA PHE A 275 19.33 19.33 10.51
C PHE A 275 19.09 19.75 11.97
N GLY A 276 18.33 18.97 12.73
CA GLY A 276 18.11 19.22 14.16
C GLY A 276 19.40 19.08 14.97
N GLU A 277 20.15 18.00 14.72
CA GLU A 277 21.30 17.59 15.53
C GLU A 277 22.61 18.27 15.12
N ALA A 278 22.77 18.59 13.83
CA ALA A 278 24.07 18.88 13.24
C ALA A 278 24.10 20.03 12.22
N ARG A 279 23.03 20.85 12.08
CA ARG A 279 23.02 21.95 11.10
C ARG A 279 24.16 22.95 11.25
N SER A 280 24.68 23.15 12.47
CA SER A 280 25.83 24.04 12.74
C SER A 280 27.19 23.37 12.53
N LEU A 281 27.24 22.07 12.24
CA LEU A 281 28.49 21.34 12.02
C LEU A 281 28.94 21.44 10.55
N SER A 282 30.23 21.16 10.30
CA SER A 282 30.73 20.97 8.94
C SER A 282 30.02 19.82 8.21
N ASP A 283 30.09 19.77 6.89
CA ASP A 283 29.53 18.68 6.08
C ASP A 283 30.02 17.30 6.51
N LYS A 284 31.28 17.19 6.96
CA LYS A 284 31.83 15.94 7.54
C LYS A 284 31.11 15.57 8.85
N GLY A 285 30.80 16.54 9.70
CA GLY A 285 30.05 16.32 10.94
C GLY A 285 28.60 15.93 10.68
N LYS A 286 27.93 16.61 9.73
CA LYS A 286 26.57 16.25 9.27
C LYS A 286 26.52 14.82 8.73
N ALA A 287 27.46 14.46 7.86
CA ALA A 287 27.57 13.12 7.32
C ALA A 287 27.86 12.08 8.41
N ALA A 288 28.71 12.40 9.39
CA ALA A 288 29.00 11.50 10.52
C ALA A 288 27.75 11.22 11.38
N VAL A 289 26.94 12.24 11.69
CA VAL A 289 25.64 12.04 12.36
C VAL A 289 24.71 11.17 11.52
N GLY A 290 24.58 11.47 10.22
CA GLY A 290 23.79 10.63 9.31
C GLY A 290 24.26 9.17 9.28
N TRP A 291 25.57 8.94 9.30
CA TRP A 291 26.15 7.59 9.39
C TRP A 291 25.81 6.90 10.71
N THR A 292 25.76 7.60 11.84
CA THR A 292 25.35 6.95 13.10
C THR A 292 23.91 6.43 13.06
N ILE A 293 23.00 7.15 12.39
CA ILE A 293 21.63 6.69 12.17
C ILE A 293 21.62 5.47 11.25
N LYS A 294 22.31 5.54 10.11
CA LYS A 294 22.40 4.41 9.16
C LYS A 294 23.02 3.17 9.81
N ASN A 295 24.09 3.31 10.58
CA ASN A 295 24.74 2.21 11.29
C ASN A 295 23.79 1.55 12.31
N ARG A 296 22.86 2.31 12.92
CA ARG A 296 21.79 1.73 13.76
C ARG A 296 20.77 0.97 12.92
N VAL A 297 20.29 1.55 11.82
CA VAL A 297 19.34 0.91 10.89
C VAL A 297 19.88 -0.40 10.33
N GLU A 298 21.19 -0.46 10.04
CA GLU A 298 21.86 -1.66 9.52
C GLU A 298 22.15 -2.72 10.61
N ASP A 299 22.10 -2.35 11.89
CA ASP A 299 22.28 -3.27 13.01
C ASP A 299 20.94 -3.80 13.53
N LEU A 300 20.43 -4.77 12.77
CA LEU A 300 19.18 -5.49 13.01
C LEU A 300 19.14 -6.22 14.36
N SER A 301 20.28 -6.40 15.04
CA SER A 301 20.33 -7.07 16.34
C SER A 301 19.97 -6.16 17.50
N ARG A 302 20.03 -4.84 17.29
CA ARG A 302 19.88 -3.83 18.35
C ARG A 302 18.84 -2.77 18.07
N TRP A 303 18.59 -2.44 16.79
CA TRP A 303 17.63 -1.41 16.40
C TRP A 303 16.71 -1.88 15.27
N SER A 304 15.64 -1.11 15.04
CA SER A 304 14.74 -1.33 13.91
C SER A 304 15.48 -1.13 12.59
N ASN A 305 15.06 -1.87 11.56
CA ASN A 305 15.58 -1.78 10.20
C ASN A 305 14.97 -0.62 9.39
N ASN A 306 14.42 0.38 10.09
CA ASN A 306 13.66 1.48 9.53
C ASN A 306 14.16 2.81 10.09
N TYR A 307 14.35 3.80 9.21
CA TYR A 307 14.86 5.12 9.61
C TYR A 307 13.93 5.87 10.58
N HIS A 308 12.60 5.83 10.35
CA HIS A 308 11.64 6.50 11.22
C HIS A 308 11.68 5.93 12.63
N ASP A 309 11.67 4.61 12.76
CA ASP A 309 11.70 3.95 14.06
C ASP A 309 12.98 4.29 14.83
N VAL A 310 14.15 4.25 14.18
CA VAL A 310 15.44 4.61 14.81
C VAL A 310 15.47 6.08 15.24
N ILE A 311 14.93 6.98 14.42
CA ILE A 311 14.98 8.42 14.66
C ILE A 311 13.95 8.84 15.73
N LEU A 312 12.75 8.27 15.68
CA LEU A 312 11.62 8.63 16.53
C LEU A 312 11.54 7.79 17.80
N GLU A 313 12.41 6.78 17.95
CA GLU A 313 12.54 6.04 19.20
C GLU A 313 12.82 7.02 20.36
N LYS A 314 12.03 6.84 21.42
CA LYS A 314 11.98 7.75 22.57
C LYS A 314 13.39 7.95 23.15
N LYS A 315 13.82 9.23 23.23
CA LYS A 315 15.12 9.70 23.75
C LYS A 315 16.35 9.37 22.88
N GLN A 316 16.21 8.83 21.67
CA GLN A 316 17.37 8.65 20.79
C GLN A 316 17.86 9.98 20.19
N TYR A 317 16.93 10.80 19.70
CA TYR A 317 17.22 12.11 19.11
C TYR A 317 16.30 13.15 19.75
N SER A 318 16.87 14.04 20.59
CA SER A 318 16.06 14.90 21.44
C SER A 318 15.31 15.97 20.65
N VAL A 319 15.79 16.31 19.45
CA VAL A 319 15.25 17.36 18.59
C VAL A 319 13.80 17.08 18.12
N PHE A 320 13.31 15.85 18.28
CA PHE A 320 11.91 15.46 18.00
C PHE A 320 11.00 15.53 19.23
N ASN A 321 11.54 15.79 20.43
CA ASN A 321 10.76 15.88 21.67
C ASN A 321 10.00 17.21 21.77
N GLU A 322 8.79 17.19 22.32
CA GLU A 322 7.92 18.37 22.48
C GLU A 322 8.57 19.54 23.23
N THR A 323 9.50 19.25 24.14
CA THR A 323 10.18 20.25 24.97
C THR A 323 11.49 20.79 24.36
N ASP A 324 11.95 20.23 23.23
CA ASP A 324 13.21 20.62 22.62
C ASP A 324 13.07 21.93 21.82
N LYS A 325 14.00 22.87 22.03
CA LYS A 325 14.02 24.17 21.35
C LYS A 325 14.27 24.07 19.85
N ASN A 326 14.81 22.94 19.38
CA ASN A 326 15.03 22.68 17.96
C ASN A 326 13.79 22.11 17.26
N LEU A 327 12.78 21.64 17.99
CA LEU A 327 11.59 21.02 17.40
C LEU A 327 10.88 21.92 16.37
N PRO A 328 10.72 23.25 16.56
CA PRO A 328 10.10 24.11 15.55
C PRO A 328 10.86 24.10 14.22
N PHE A 329 12.20 24.14 14.26
CA PHE A 329 13.06 24.08 13.05
C PHE A 329 13.03 22.70 12.39
N VAL A 330 12.94 21.63 13.19
CA VAL A 330 12.76 20.27 12.68
C VAL A 330 11.38 20.11 12.04
N LYS A 331 10.33 20.71 12.59
CA LYS A 331 8.98 20.71 12.01
C LYS A 331 8.90 21.55 10.75
N ASN A 332 9.54 22.72 10.72
CA ASN A 332 9.58 23.57 9.54
C ASN A 332 11.00 24.13 9.34
N PRO A 333 11.84 23.46 8.53
CA PRO A 333 13.18 23.95 8.22
C PRO A 333 13.21 25.34 7.54
N PHE A 334 12.10 25.79 6.95
CA PHE A 334 11.97 27.13 6.35
C PHE A 334 11.48 28.19 7.36
N GLN A 335 11.28 27.81 8.62
CA GLN A 335 10.92 28.74 9.69
C GLN A 335 11.96 29.87 9.83
N ASP A 336 13.25 29.54 9.69
CA ASP A 336 14.34 30.50 9.64
C ASP A 336 14.91 30.56 8.22
N LYS A 337 14.63 31.67 7.53
CA LYS A 337 15.07 31.88 6.15
C LYS A 337 16.58 31.87 5.99
N THR A 338 17.35 32.12 7.07
CA THR A 338 18.82 32.10 7.03
C THR A 338 19.40 30.67 7.02
N GLN A 339 18.58 29.65 7.32
CA GLN A 339 19.01 28.25 7.43
C GLN A 339 18.49 27.37 6.28
N ILE A 340 17.84 27.95 5.27
CA ILE A 340 17.29 27.23 4.11
C ILE A 340 18.40 26.48 3.34
N ASP A 341 19.55 27.11 3.15
CA ASP A 341 20.69 26.47 2.46
C ASP A 341 21.24 25.28 3.26
N GLU A 342 21.26 25.39 4.59
CA GLU A 342 21.66 24.29 5.48
C GLU A 342 20.65 23.12 5.44
N TRP A 343 19.36 23.40 5.29
CA TRP A 343 18.35 22.35 5.07
C TRP A 343 18.61 21.59 3.77
N PHE A 344 18.82 22.30 2.65
CA PHE A 344 19.13 21.65 1.38
C PHE A 344 20.43 20.86 1.44
N LYS A 345 21.43 21.37 2.17
CA LYS A 345 22.70 20.65 2.42
C LYS A 345 22.47 19.37 3.22
N CYS A 346 21.67 19.41 4.28
CA CYS A 346 21.32 18.23 5.07
C CYS A 346 20.55 17.20 4.23
N TYR A 347 19.65 17.64 3.34
CA TYR A 347 18.91 16.75 2.43
C TYR A 347 19.82 16.05 1.42
N GLU A 348 20.77 16.79 0.83
CA GLU A 348 21.78 16.24 -0.06
C GLU A 348 22.65 15.19 0.65
N ILE A 349 23.16 15.52 1.84
CA ILE A 349 24.00 14.63 2.65
C ILE A 349 23.21 13.37 3.07
N ALA A 350 21.97 13.51 3.52
CA ALA A 350 21.10 12.40 3.87
C ALA A 350 20.97 11.39 2.72
N GLY A 351 20.66 11.88 1.52
CA GLY A 351 20.54 11.04 0.32
C GLY A 351 21.82 10.29 0.00
N LYS A 352 22.97 10.98 0.06
CA LYS A 352 24.29 10.37 -0.20
C LYS A 352 24.70 9.34 0.87
N VAL A 353 24.40 9.58 2.14
CA VAL A 353 24.64 8.62 3.23
C VAL A 353 23.80 7.37 3.04
N MET A 354 22.50 7.51 2.76
CA MET A 354 21.59 6.39 2.51
C MET A 354 22.11 5.52 1.35
N GLN A 355 22.52 6.14 0.26
CA GLN A 355 23.05 5.46 -0.93
C GLN A 355 24.49 4.94 -0.75
N GLY A 356 25.18 5.31 0.34
CA GLY A 356 26.56 4.90 0.60
C GLY A 356 27.61 5.63 -0.25
N GLU A 357 27.25 6.77 -0.85
CA GLU A 357 28.15 7.56 -1.71
C GLU A 357 29.19 8.35 -0.91
N ILE A 358 28.88 8.72 0.34
CA ILE A 358 29.84 9.32 1.27
C ILE A 358 30.39 8.22 2.17
N LYS A 359 31.69 7.96 2.15
CA LYS A 359 32.33 6.97 3.05
C LYS A 359 32.07 7.27 4.53
N ASP A 360 31.80 6.24 5.33
CA ASP A 360 31.70 6.37 6.80
C ASP A 360 33.08 6.67 7.41
N LEU A 361 33.30 7.92 7.83
CA LEU A 361 34.51 8.34 8.53
C LEU A 361 34.52 7.93 10.01
N THR A 362 33.35 7.59 10.57
CA THR A 362 33.21 7.15 11.96
C THR A 362 33.52 5.67 12.15
N ASN A 363 33.60 4.91 11.04
CA ASN A 363 33.92 3.49 11.03
C ASN A 363 33.00 2.67 11.96
N GLY A 364 31.67 2.85 11.80
CA GLY A 364 30.66 2.11 12.55
C GLY A 364 30.25 2.76 13.88
N ALA A 365 30.37 4.08 14.05
CA ALA A 365 29.83 4.71 15.25
C ALA A 365 28.30 4.65 15.27
N ASN A 366 27.73 4.47 16.46
CA ASN A 366 26.29 4.42 16.71
C ASN A 366 25.86 5.35 17.85
N HIS A 367 26.79 6.00 18.54
CA HIS A 367 26.50 7.01 19.56
C HIS A 367 27.42 8.21 19.36
N TYR A 368 26.96 9.37 19.78
CA TYR A 368 27.78 10.58 19.80
C TYR A 368 27.33 11.52 20.91
N PHE A 369 28.21 12.44 21.29
CA PHE A 369 27.85 13.57 22.14
C PHE A 369 28.73 14.79 21.86
N SER A 370 28.24 15.97 22.23
CA SER A 370 28.99 17.22 22.12
C SER A 370 29.98 17.39 23.28
N ASN A 371 31.21 17.82 23.00
CA ASN A 371 32.20 18.10 24.03
C ASN A 371 31.86 19.32 24.92
N PHE A 372 30.76 20.02 24.63
CA PHE A 372 30.22 21.10 25.46
C PHE A 372 29.37 20.60 26.63
N ILE A 373 28.99 19.32 26.63
CA ILE A 373 28.24 18.73 27.74
C ILE A 373 29.14 17.81 28.58
N PRO A 374 28.80 17.58 29.87
CA PRO A 374 29.47 16.57 30.67
C PRO A 374 29.46 15.22 29.97
N THR A 375 30.57 14.48 30.05
CA THR A 375 30.70 13.15 29.46
C THR A 375 29.57 12.24 29.96
N PRO A 376 28.72 11.72 29.06
CA PRO A 376 27.64 10.81 29.44
C PRO A 376 28.18 9.52 30.06
N ASP A 377 27.43 8.90 30.95
CA ASP A 377 27.89 7.70 31.65
C ASP A 377 28.12 6.50 30.72
N TRP A 378 27.31 6.38 29.67
CA TRP A 378 27.53 5.37 28.64
C TRP A 378 28.89 5.53 27.94
N ALA A 379 29.40 6.76 27.80
CA ALA A 379 30.68 7.00 27.13
C ALA A 379 31.88 6.61 28.00
N LYS A 380 31.68 6.49 29.31
CA LYS A 380 32.69 6.05 30.29
C LYS A 380 32.72 4.53 30.46
N SER A 381 31.73 3.83 29.92
CA SER A 381 31.60 2.37 30.07
C SER A 381 32.66 1.65 29.22
N LYS A 382 33.11 0.48 29.70
CA LYS A 382 34.09 -0.37 28.98
C LYS A 382 33.53 -0.93 27.65
N GLN A 383 32.21 -0.89 27.49
CA GLN A 383 31.50 -1.30 26.27
C GLN A 383 31.51 -0.21 25.20
N SER A 384 31.95 1.01 25.54
CA SER A 384 32.05 2.16 24.64
C SER A 384 33.45 2.25 24.03
N GLU A 385 33.51 2.21 22.70
CA GLU A 385 34.74 2.38 21.92
C GLU A 385 34.73 3.76 21.26
N PHE A 386 35.67 4.64 21.63
CA PHE A 386 35.85 5.91 20.93
C PHE A 386 36.32 5.65 19.49
N LYS A 387 35.67 6.30 18.53
CA LYS A 387 35.97 6.14 17.10
C LYS A 387 36.71 7.33 16.54
N ILE A 388 36.12 8.52 16.66
CA ILE A 388 36.67 9.75 16.10
C ILE A 388 36.02 10.98 16.75
N GLN A 389 36.73 12.10 16.75
CA GLN A 389 36.16 13.42 17.02
C GLN A 389 36.12 14.23 15.72
N ILE A 390 34.96 14.81 15.40
CA ILE A 390 34.79 15.71 14.25
C ILE A 390 34.24 17.03 14.77
N GLY A 391 35.09 18.06 14.74
CA GLY A 391 34.77 19.34 15.38
C GLY A 391 34.59 19.17 16.89
N ASN A 392 33.43 19.58 17.39
CA ASN A 392 33.04 19.46 18.80
C ASN A 392 32.29 18.16 19.13
N THR A 393 32.05 17.27 18.17
CA THR A 393 31.27 16.04 18.38
C THR A 393 32.20 14.82 18.46
N LEU A 394 32.06 14.04 19.52
CA LEU A 394 32.78 12.77 19.71
C LEU A 394 31.86 11.60 19.36
N PHE A 395 32.36 10.69 18.53
CA PHE A 395 31.64 9.52 18.02
C PHE A 395 32.18 8.23 18.64
N TYR A 396 31.26 7.34 19.01
CA TYR A 396 31.55 6.08 19.70
C TYR A 396 30.78 4.93 19.08
N ASN A 397 31.33 3.71 19.21
CA ASN A 397 30.58 2.48 19.06
C ASN A 397 30.36 1.87 20.45
N LEU A 398 29.12 1.87 20.91
CA LEU A 398 28.73 1.23 22.17
C LEU A 398 28.18 -0.16 21.88
N ASP A 399 28.75 -1.23 22.43
CA ASP A 399 28.31 -2.62 22.21
C ASP A 399 28.04 -3.35 23.53
N TRP A 400 26.77 -3.38 23.95
CA TRP A 400 26.32 -4.06 25.16
C TRP A 400 26.40 -5.60 25.08
N SER A 401 26.61 -6.18 23.89
CA SER A 401 26.70 -7.63 23.71
C SER A 401 28.02 -8.22 24.23
N LYS A 402 29.07 -7.39 24.40
CA LYS A 402 30.41 -7.81 24.86
C LYS A 402 30.46 -8.40 26.29
N ASN A 403 29.34 -8.46 27.02
CA ASN A 403 29.26 -9.00 28.39
C ASN A 403 28.56 -10.37 28.52
N LYS A 404 28.09 -11.02 27.44
CA LYS A 404 27.48 -12.36 27.56
C LYS A 404 28.53 -13.47 27.42
N GLY A 405 29.20 -13.79 28.51
CA GLY A 405 29.88 -15.07 28.67
C GLY A 405 28.87 -16.19 28.92
N PHE A 406 28.13 -16.65 27.90
CA PHE A 406 27.40 -17.92 27.91
C PHE A 406 27.12 -18.39 26.46
N ILE A 407 27.75 -19.52 26.11
CA ILE A 407 27.52 -20.48 25.01
C ILE A 407 26.85 -19.96 23.72
N LYS A 408 27.68 -19.71 22.68
CA LYS A 408 27.25 -19.70 21.27
C LYS A 408 26.88 -21.12 20.83
N LEU A 409 25.60 -21.48 20.82
CA LEU A 409 25.12 -22.49 19.88
C LEU A 409 24.90 -21.82 18.52
N LYS A 410 25.62 -22.30 17.51
CA LYS A 410 25.68 -21.73 16.15
C LYS A 410 24.29 -21.70 15.49
N PRO A 411 23.91 -20.60 14.80
CA PRO A 411 22.74 -20.58 13.94
C PRO A 411 23.10 -21.28 12.62
N LEU A 412 23.04 -22.60 12.60
CA LEU A 412 23.22 -23.39 11.36
C LEU A 412 22.01 -24.27 11.03
N LEU A 413 20.92 -24.19 11.80
CA LEU A 413 19.66 -24.87 11.49
C LEU A 413 18.53 -23.94 10.99
N ILE A 414 18.62 -22.62 11.20
CA ILE A 414 17.51 -21.70 10.84
C ILE A 414 17.62 -21.25 9.37
N GLY A 415 18.83 -21.17 8.82
CA GLY A 415 19.07 -20.77 7.42
C GLY A 415 18.61 -21.79 6.36
N LEU A 416 18.46 -23.07 6.72
CA LEU A 416 17.99 -24.11 5.80
C LEU A 416 16.45 -24.21 5.73
N ILE A 417 15.74 -23.71 6.75
CA ILE A 417 14.26 -23.69 6.75
C ILE A 417 13.75 -22.44 6.01
N SER A 418 14.43 -21.30 6.13
CA SER A 418 14.01 -20.06 5.46
C SER A 418 14.18 -20.10 3.93
N ILE A 419 15.17 -20.83 3.40
CA ILE A 419 15.35 -20.98 1.94
C ILE A 419 14.31 -21.95 1.33
N ALA A 420 13.83 -22.94 2.09
CA ALA A 420 12.74 -23.82 1.65
C ALA A 420 11.36 -23.12 1.66
N VAL A 421 11.15 -22.15 2.56
CA VAL A 421 9.92 -21.34 2.63
C VAL A 421 9.90 -20.25 1.54
N LEU A 422 11.06 -19.67 1.19
CA LEU A 422 11.15 -18.68 0.11
C LEU A 422 11.04 -19.27 -1.30
N LEU A 423 11.45 -20.53 -1.51
CA LEU A 423 11.28 -21.20 -2.80
C LEU A 423 9.88 -21.82 -3.00
N THR A 424 9.10 -22.00 -1.93
CA THR A 424 7.69 -22.45 -2.02
C THR A 424 6.69 -21.29 -2.08
N GLY A 425 7.01 -20.13 -1.48
CA GLY A 425 6.16 -18.94 -1.55
C GLY A 425 6.08 -18.26 -2.92
N VAL A 426 7.03 -18.53 -3.83
CA VAL A 426 7.08 -17.90 -5.16
C VAL A 426 6.32 -18.70 -6.22
N TYR A 427 5.92 -19.95 -5.97
CA TYR A 427 5.16 -20.74 -6.95
C TYR A 427 3.63 -20.65 -6.80
N VAL A 428 3.12 -19.98 -5.75
CA VAL A 428 1.67 -19.93 -5.44
C VAL A 428 0.93 -18.79 -6.19
N ILE A 429 1.65 -17.89 -6.88
CA ILE A 429 1.00 -16.72 -7.54
C ILE A 429 0.64 -16.99 -9.02
N ALA A 430 1.06 -18.14 -9.59
CA ALA A 430 0.99 -18.33 -11.04
C ALA A 430 -0.28 -18.99 -11.60
N GLU A 431 -1.24 -19.49 -10.81
CA GLU A 431 -2.31 -20.36 -11.36
C GLU A 431 -3.72 -20.14 -10.77
N ILE A 432 -4.14 -18.88 -10.58
CA ILE A 432 -5.56 -18.52 -10.30
C ILE A 432 -6.23 -17.97 -11.56
N GLY A 433 -6.22 -18.75 -12.63
CA GLY A 433 -6.89 -18.43 -13.89
C GLY A 433 -7.37 -19.69 -14.60
N ASP A 434 -8.64 -20.04 -14.37
CA ASP A 434 -9.44 -21.07 -15.05
C ASP A 434 -8.95 -22.53 -14.94
N VAL A 435 -9.65 -23.36 -14.14
CA VAL A 435 -10.41 -24.55 -14.61
C VAL A 435 -11.37 -24.99 -13.48
N ASN A 436 -12.61 -25.29 -13.87
CA ASN A 436 -13.68 -25.90 -13.06
C ASN A 436 -13.22 -27.11 -12.24
N ASN A 437 -13.88 -27.31 -11.09
CA ASN A 437 -14.10 -28.58 -10.38
C ASN A 437 -13.11 -29.70 -10.74
N ASN A 438 -12.03 -29.82 -9.97
CA ASN A 438 -11.64 -31.09 -9.35
C ASN A 438 -10.45 -30.90 -8.41
N ILE A 439 -10.61 -31.48 -7.24
CA ILE A 439 -9.66 -31.56 -6.12
C ILE A 439 -8.41 -32.32 -6.59
N ILE A 440 -7.24 -31.68 -6.56
CA ILE A 440 -5.94 -32.37 -6.49
C ILE A 440 -5.05 -31.68 -5.47
N ILE A 441 -5.26 -32.16 -4.24
CA ILE A 441 -4.31 -32.41 -3.16
C ILE A 441 -2.83 -32.43 -3.62
N SER A 442 -2.00 -31.50 -3.10
CA SER A 442 -0.54 -31.53 -3.27
C SER A 442 0.19 -31.64 -1.93
N ASP A 443 0.86 -32.77 -1.72
CA ASP A 443 2.03 -33.14 -0.89
C ASP A 443 2.32 -32.54 0.51
N VAL A 444 1.57 -31.55 1.02
CA VAL A 444 1.36 -31.39 2.49
C VAL A 444 0.40 -32.47 3.00
N ALA A 445 -0.35 -33.08 2.09
CA ALA A 445 -1.32 -34.14 2.38
C ALA A 445 -0.71 -35.53 2.60
N LYS A 446 0.61 -35.70 2.47
CA LYS A 446 1.23 -37.01 2.77
C LYS A 446 1.10 -37.44 4.23
N ASN A 447 0.69 -36.53 5.13
CA ASN A 447 0.34 -36.82 6.52
C ASN A 447 -0.84 -35.98 7.05
N MET A 448 -1.85 -35.64 6.24
CA MET A 448 -3.07 -35.02 6.80
C MET A 448 -4.04 -36.12 7.28
N PRO A 449 -4.21 -36.32 8.59
CA PRO A 449 -5.18 -37.29 9.08
C PRO A 449 -6.60 -36.82 8.73
N SER A 450 -7.48 -37.78 8.43
CA SER A 450 -8.92 -37.58 8.30
C SER A 450 -9.47 -36.72 9.45
N GLY A 451 -10.28 -35.69 9.17
CA GLY A 451 -10.88 -34.90 10.24
C GLY A 451 -11.28 -33.47 9.88
N LYS A 452 -11.40 -32.62 10.90
CA LYS A 452 -11.73 -31.19 10.78
C LYS A 452 -10.55 -30.31 11.20
N ARG A 453 -10.50 -29.08 10.70
CA ARG A 453 -9.50 -28.05 11.06
C ARG A 453 -10.19 -26.74 11.35
N PHE A 454 -9.56 -25.93 12.20
CA PHE A 454 -10.08 -24.61 12.57
C PHE A 454 -9.12 -23.54 12.10
N LEU A 455 -9.65 -22.41 11.66
CA LEU A 455 -8.85 -21.27 11.21
C LEU A 455 -9.55 -19.96 11.55
N LEU A 456 -8.76 -18.89 11.65
CA LEU A 456 -9.23 -17.53 11.66
C LEU A 456 -9.29 -17.02 10.20
N ASN A 457 -10.47 -16.66 9.72
CA ASN A 457 -10.63 -16.13 8.37
C ASN A 457 -10.04 -14.71 8.30
N PRO A 458 -9.03 -14.45 7.43
CA PRO A 458 -8.35 -13.15 7.40
C PRO A 458 -9.20 -12.02 6.81
N ILE A 459 -10.35 -12.33 6.20
CA ILE A 459 -11.27 -11.34 5.61
C ILE A 459 -12.38 -11.00 6.59
N THR A 460 -13.00 -12.01 7.20
CA THR A 460 -14.13 -11.80 8.12
C THR A 460 -13.69 -11.63 9.57
N GLU A 461 -12.46 -12.04 9.91
CA GLU A 461 -11.91 -12.09 11.27
C GLU A 461 -12.74 -13.01 12.20
N GLU A 462 -13.46 -13.96 11.59
CA GLU A 462 -14.29 -14.96 12.26
C GLU A 462 -13.65 -16.34 12.19
N ILE A 463 -13.95 -17.19 13.17
CA ILE A 463 -13.40 -18.54 13.22
C ILE A 463 -14.24 -19.47 12.35
N GLU A 464 -13.59 -20.27 11.54
CA GLU A 464 -14.19 -21.26 10.67
C GLU A 464 -13.67 -22.65 10.96
N VAL A 465 -14.54 -23.65 10.78
CA VAL A 465 -14.17 -25.07 10.74
C VAL A 465 -14.29 -25.60 9.33
N ILE A 466 -13.24 -26.26 8.86
CA ILE A 466 -13.20 -26.99 7.58
C ILE A 466 -13.21 -28.48 7.85
N TYR A 467 -14.03 -29.22 7.10
CA TYR A 467 -14.12 -30.67 7.16
C TYR A 467 -13.46 -31.31 5.95
N PHE A 468 -12.71 -32.38 6.20
CA PHE A 468 -12.08 -33.19 5.18
C PHE A 468 -12.57 -34.63 5.26
N ASP A 469 -12.62 -35.32 4.12
CA ASP A 469 -12.90 -36.75 4.09
C ASP A 469 -11.67 -37.59 4.51
N LYS A 470 -11.82 -38.91 4.48
CA LYS A 470 -10.75 -39.86 4.83
C LYS A 470 -9.53 -39.80 3.91
N ASN A 471 -9.67 -39.18 2.74
CA ASN A 471 -8.63 -39.01 1.73
C ASN A 471 -8.04 -37.58 1.76
N GLY A 472 -8.47 -36.73 2.70
CA GLY A 472 -8.04 -35.33 2.79
C GLY A 472 -8.75 -34.38 1.82
N ALA A 473 -9.82 -34.82 1.13
CA ALA A 473 -10.60 -33.97 0.23
C ALA A 473 -11.52 -33.05 1.03
N PHE A 474 -11.61 -31.77 0.63
CA PHE A 474 -12.53 -30.81 1.23
C PHE A 474 -13.98 -31.28 1.09
N LEU A 475 -14.72 -31.27 2.20
CA LEU A 475 -16.15 -31.60 2.22
C LEU A 475 -17.01 -30.34 2.32
N ARG A 476 -16.74 -29.51 3.33
CA ARG A 476 -17.50 -28.28 3.63
C ARG A 476 -16.73 -27.43 4.64
N SER A 477 -17.10 -26.16 4.74
CA SER A 477 -16.74 -25.29 5.86
C SER A 477 -18.00 -24.83 6.61
N ALA A 478 -17.82 -24.39 7.85
CA ALA A 478 -18.85 -23.71 8.63
C ALA A 478 -18.20 -22.62 9.47
N GLN A 479 -18.82 -21.44 9.47
CA GLN A 479 -18.42 -20.35 10.36
C GLN A 479 -18.92 -20.63 11.78
N MET A 480 -18.05 -20.42 12.77
CA MET A 480 -18.28 -20.74 14.17
C MET A 480 -18.59 -19.52 15.02
N THR A 481 -18.00 -18.37 14.68
CA THR A 481 -18.27 -17.10 15.34
C THR A 481 -18.86 -16.11 14.33
N THR A 482 -19.82 -15.29 14.74
CA THR A 482 -20.55 -14.36 13.86
C THR A 482 -20.83 -13.03 14.56
N ASN A 483 -20.04 -12.68 15.56
CA ASN A 483 -20.32 -11.55 16.47
C ASN A 483 -19.73 -10.22 15.96
N GLY A 484 -18.92 -10.24 14.90
CA GLY A 484 -18.40 -9.05 14.23
C GLY A 484 -17.29 -8.32 15.01
N TYR A 485 -16.71 -8.96 16.04
CA TYR A 485 -15.54 -8.46 16.74
C TYR A 485 -14.27 -9.03 16.12
N SER A 486 -13.24 -8.20 16.02
CA SER A 486 -11.92 -8.58 15.53
C SER A 486 -11.27 -9.61 16.45
N LYS A 487 -10.62 -10.63 15.86
CA LYS A 487 -10.00 -11.73 16.59
C LYS A 487 -8.53 -11.88 16.21
N SER A 488 -7.70 -12.29 17.17
CA SER A 488 -6.28 -12.52 16.95
C SER A 488 -5.74 -13.67 17.79
N HIS A 489 -4.49 -14.08 17.54
CA HIS A 489 -3.78 -15.09 18.35
C HIS A 489 -4.55 -16.41 18.51
N PHE A 490 -5.29 -16.82 17.47
CA PHE A 490 -6.10 -18.04 17.47
C PHE A 490 -5.24 -19.29 17.67
N LYS A 491 -5.66 -20.17 18.58
CA LYS A 491 -5.05 -21.49 18.83
C LYS A 491 -6.14 -22.53 19.02
N ALA A 492 -5.96 -23.68 18.39
CA ALA A 492 -6.78 -24.87 18.60
C ALA A 492 -5.99 -25.94 19.35
N SER A 493 -6.56 -26.46 20.44
CA SER A 493 -6.07 -27.68 21.09
C SER A 493 -6.87 -28.87 20.57
N TYR A 494 -6.16 -29.87 20.04
CA TYR A 494 -6.73 -31.12 19.57
C TYR A 494 -6.45 -32.21 20.60
N SER A 495 -7.07 -32.13 21.78
CA SER A 495 -6.99 -33.19 22.79
C SER A 495 -8.10 -34.24 22.56
N GLY A 496 -7.85 -35.48 23.01
CA GLY A 496 -8.77 -36.61 22.84
C GLY A 496 -10.16 -36.44 23.47
N ASP A 497 -10.33 -35.44 24.36
CA ASP A 497 -11.58 -35.13 25.08
C ASP A 497 -12.45 -34.06 24.40
N GLY A 498 -12.06 -33.58 23.22
CA GLY A 498 -12.82 -32.61 22.41
C GLY A 498 -12.00 -31.37 22.05
N ASP A 499 -12.25 -30.81 20.86
CA ASP A 499 -11.49 -29.65 20.40
C ASP A 499 -11.78 -28.43 21.27
N ARG A 500 -10.74 -27.75 21.76
CA ARG A 500 -10.89 -26.51 22.51
C ARG A 500 -10.20 -25.38 21.76
N LEU A 501 -10.94 -24.29 21.53
CA LEU A 501 -10.46 -23.14 20.76
C LEU A 501 -10.23 -21.97 21.70
N GLY A 502 -9.12 -21.26 21.52
CA GLY A 502 -8.83 -20.02 22.23
C GLY A 502 -8.38 -18.93 21.27
N PHE A 503 -8.71 -17.68 21.57
CA PHE A 503 -8.34 -16.52 20.77
C PHE A 503 -8.57 -15.24 21.56
N PHE A 504 -7.82 -14.19 21.21
CA PHE A 504 -8.19 -12.86 21.65
C PHE A 504 -9.30 -12.29 20.78
N GLN A 505 -10.22 -11.58 21.42
CA GLN A 505 -11.29 -10.83 20.79
C GLN A 505 -11.21 -9.37 21.27
N GLU A 506 -11.23 -8.42 20.33
CA GLU A 506 -11.38 -7.01 20.70
C GLU A 506 -12.76 -6.74 21.30
N LEU A 507 -12.83 -5.84 22.27
CA LEU A 507 -14.07 -5.50 22.97
C LEU A 507 -14.83 -4.34 22.32
N HIS A 508 -14.20 -3.67 21.35
CA HIS A 508 -14.77 -2.61 20.54
C HIS A 508 -14.88 -3.10 19.09
N LYS A 509 -16.01 -2.84 18.42
CA LYS A 509 -16.16 -3.24 17.01
C LYS A 509 -15.39 -2.31 16.10
N LYS A 510 -15.10 -2.79 14.89
CA LYS A 510 -14.49 -1.99 13.84
C LYS A 510 -15.32 -0.75 13.54
N GLY A 511 -14.75 0.43 13.84
CA GLY A 511 -15.40 1.73 13.68
C GLY A 511 -15.95 2.33 14.99
N GLU A 512 -15.98 1.58 16.09
CA GLU A 512 -16.20 2.10 17.43
C GLU A 512 -14.90 2.75 17.94
N GLY A 513 -15.02 3.98 18.45
CA GLY A 513 -13.90 4.76 18.98
C GLY A 513 -14.34 5.58 20.18
N TYR A 514 -13.40 6.29 20.77
CA TYR A 514 -13.62 7.19 21.90
C TYR A 514 -13.55 8.66 21.47
N ASP A 515 -14.04 9.57 22.31
CA ASP A 515 -13.87 11.00 22.08
C ASP A 515 -12.41 11.39 22.34
N LYS A 516 -11.71 11.79 21.28
CA LYS A 516 -10.29 12.12 21.33
C LYS A 516 -9.97 13.32 22.23
N ASN A 517 -10.97 14.12 22.58
CA ASN A 517 -10.83 15.28 23.46
C ASN A 517 -11.14 14.96 24.93
N ASP A 518 -11.62 13.75 25.24
CA ASP A 518 -11.90 13.32 26.60
C ASP A 518 -10.94 12.20 27.02
N GLU A 519 -9.99 12.54 27.88
CA GLU A 519 -9.01 11.60 28.43
C GLU A 519 -9.66 10.46 29.21
N LYS A 520 -10.85 10.69 29.80
CA LYS A 520 -11.60 9.64 30.49
C LYS A 520 -12.11 8.60 29.49
N SER A 521 -12.76 9.02 28.40
CA SER A 521 -13.21 8.11 27.34
C SER A 521 -12.05 7.34 26.68
N ARG A 522 -10.88 7.98 26.50
CA ARG A 522 -9.67 7.32 25.99
C ARG A 522 -9.20 6.22 26.94
N LYS A 523 -9.16 6.53 28.24
CA LYS A 523 -8.73 5.57 29.26
C LYS A 523 -9.71 4.40 29.35
N GLU A 524 -11.02 4.68 29.38
CA GLU A 524 -12.06 3.63 29.39
C GLU A 524 -11.98 2.71 28.17
N TYR A 525 -11.68 3.26 26.99
CA TYR A 525 -11.50 2.49 25.76
C TYR A 525 -10.32 1.53 25.84
N TYR A 526 -9.13 1.99 26.27
CA TYR A 526 -7.94 1.16 26.29
C TYR A 526 -7.81 0.27 27.54
N ASP A 527 -8.43 0.62 28.67
CA ASP A 527 -8.45 -0.21 29.88
C ASP A 527 -9.26 -1.51 29.69
N ASN A 528 -10.21 -1.52 28.75
CA ASN A 528 -11.04 -2.68 28.39
C ASN A 528 -10.94 -2.96 26.90
N TYR A 529 -9.74 -3.28 26.43
CA TYR A 529 -9.46 -3.35 25.00
C TYR A 529 -9.68 -4.76 24.42
N ILE A 530 -9.28 -5.80 25.15
CA ILE A 530 -9.22 -7.16 24.62
C ILE A 530 -9.67 -8.20 25.64
N ALA A 531 -10.29 -9.26 25.16
CA ALA A 531 -10.71 -10.40 25.96
C ALA A 531 -10.14 -11.71 25.40
N LEU A 532 -9.66 -12.59 26.27
CA LEU A 532 -9.35 -13.96 25.90
C LEU A 532 -10.63 -14.79 25.94
N MET A 533 -11.03 -15.28 24.78
CA MET A 533 -12.22 -16.10 24.62
C MET A 533 -11.82 -17.56 24.41
N ILE A 534 -12.56 -18.47 25.06
CA ILE A 534 -12.42 -19.92 24.93
C ILE A 534 -13.75 -20.52 24.50
N MET A 535 -13.71 -21.50 23.60
CA MET A 535 -14.88 -22.22 23.11
C MET A 535 -14.60 -23.73 23.12
N ASP A 536 -15.48 -24.49 23.75
CA ASP A 536 -15.41 -25.94 23.83
C ASP A 536 -16.13 -26.58 22.62
N GLY A 537 -15.39 -26.93 21.58
CA GLY A 537 -15.89 -27.61 20.39
C GLY A 537 -16.75 -26.74 19.46
N LYS A 538 -17.52 -27.39 18.57
CA LYS A 538 -18.32 -26.69 17.55
C LYS A 538 -19.60 -26.03 18.07
N HIS A 539 -20.12 -26.56 19.17
CA HIS A 539 -21.38 -26.11 19.76
C HIS A 539 -21.17 -25.54 21.18
N GLY A 540 -19.92 -25.36 21.59
CA GLY A 540 -19.61 -24.73 22.87
C GLY A 540 -20.01 -23.28 22.87
N ALA A 541 -20.53 -22.82 24.02
CA ALA A 541 -20.71 -21.41 24.25
C ALA A 541 -19.35 -20.71 24.32
N LEU A 542 -19.30 -19.47 23.83
CA LEU A 542 -18.11 -18.65 23.93
C LEU A 542 -17.95 -18.15 25.37
N LYS A 543 -16.84 -18.49 26.02
CA LYS A 543 -16.52 -18.11 27.40
C LYS A 543 -15.42 -17.06 27.38
N GLU A 544 -15.68 -15.89 27.95
CA GLU A 544 -14.62 -14.94 28.30
C GLU A 544 -13.89 -15.43 29.54
N VAL A 545 -12.58 -15.65 29.43
CA VAL A 545 -11.72 -16.20 30.49
C VAL A 545 -10.81 -15.13 31.10
N TYR A 546 -10.46 -14.10 30.31
CA TYR A 546 -9.66 -12.98 30.78
C TYR A 546 -10.07 -11.71 30.04
N ARG A 547 -10.01 -10.58 30.75
CA ARG A 547 -10.22 -9.24 30.20
C ARG A 547 -9.00 -8.40 30.52
N GLY A 548 -8.45 -7.76 29.50
CA GLY A 548 -7.23 -6.97 29.62
C GLY A 548 -7.29 -5.66 28.84
N ASP A 549 -6.34 -4.80 29.19
CA ASP A 549 -6.12 -3.54 28.50
C ASP A 549 -5.25 -3.73 27.24
N ALA A 550 -4.95 -2.62 26.56
CA ALA A 550 -4.17 -2.58 25.33
C ALA A 550 -2.73 -3.14 25.40
N HIS A 551 -2.19 -3.37 26.60
CA HIS A 551 -0.87 -3.98 26.80
C HIS A 551 -0.93 -5.51 26.88
N THR A 552 -2.12 -6.12 26.91
CA THR A 552 -2.27 -7.57 26.80
C THR A 552 -1.79 -8.03 25.42
N SER A 553 -0.70 -8.80 25.38
CA SER A 553 0.11 -8.93 24.16
C SER A 553 0.06 -10.33 23.54
N TYR A 554 0.05 -11.39 24.36
CA TYR A 554 0.11 -12.78 23.88
C TYR A 554 -0.57 -13.72 24.88
N TRP A 555 -0.86 -14.96 24.47
CA TRP A 555 -1.33 -16.00 25.38
C TRP A 555 -0.91 -17.39 24.91
N GLU A 556 -0.83 -18.37 25.81
CA GLU A 556 -0.68 -19.80 25.47
C GLU A 556 -1.51 -20.69 26.38
N TRP A 557 -1.76 -21.93 25.96
CA TRP A 557 -2.30 -22.96 26.84
C TRP A 557 -1.30 -23.27 27.95
N GLY A 558 -1.77 -23.60 29.15
CA GLY A 558 -0.90 -24.11 30.21
C GLY A 558 -0.11 -25.33 29.71
N ARG A 559 1.22 -25.30 29.86
CA ARG A 559 2.10 -26.36 29.33
C ARG A 559 1.87 -27.71 30.00
N ASP A 560 1.54 -27.69 31.29
CA ASP A 560 1.41 -28.87 32.13
C ASP A 560 -0.05 -29.14 32.55
N ASP A 561 -0.98 -28.23 32.24
CA ASP A 561 -2.39 -28.31 32.61
C ASP A 561 -3.28 -27.62 31.57
N TYR A 562 -4.20 -28.37 30.97
CA TYR A 562 -5.19 -27.87 30.00
C TYR A 562 -6.35 -27.10 30.66
N GLY A 563 -6.44 -27.10 31.99
CA GLY A 563 -7.36 -26.28 32.78
C GLY A 563 -6.95 -24.80 32.90
N HIS A 564 -5.73 -24.45 32.44
CA HIS A 564 -5.21 -23.09 32.55
C HIS A 564 -4.77 -22.49 31.21
N VAL A 565 -4.70 -21.18 31.20
CA VAL A 565 -4.06 -20.37 30.17
C VAL A 565 -3.03 -19.45 30.79
N ILE A 566 -1.98 -19.15 30.03
CA ILE A 566 -0.97 -18.14 30.39
C ILE A 566 -1.21 -16.92 29.50
N VAL A 567 -1.47 -15.76 30.09
CA VAL A 567 -1.63 -14.48 29.37
C VAL A 567 -0.44 -13.59 29.65
N TYR A 568 0.22 -13.10 28.59
CA TYR A 568 1.39 -12.25 28.67
C TYR A 568 1.03 -10.79 28.49
N TYR A 569 1.62 -9.95 29.33
CA TYR A 569 1.33 -8.53 29.43
C TYR A 569 2.59 -7.69 29.20
N ASN A 570 2.41 -6.61 28.44
CA ASN A 570 3.41 -5.62 28.08
C ASN A 570 4.66 -6.24 27.43
N CYS A 571 4.45 -6.94 26.32
CA CYS A 571 5.51 -7.59 25.56
C CYS A 571 6.12 -6.64 24.52
N GLY A 572 7.40 -6.31 24.74
CA GLY A 572 8.29 -5.70 23.75
C GLY A 572 9.35 -6.71 23.31
N SER A 573 10.63 -6.44 23.59
CA SER A 573 11.72 -7.40 23.39
C SER A 573 11.68 -8.60 24.35
N SER A 574 11.07 -8.43 25.53
CA SER A 574 10.59 -9.49 26.43
C SER A 574 9.26 -9.03 27.06
N CYS A 575 8.53 -9.97 27.68
CA CYS A 575 7.25 -9.68 28.33
C CYS A 575 7.48 -9.26 29.78
N LEU A 576 6.86 -8.21 30.27
CA LEU A 576 7.12 -7.82 31.67
C LEU A 576 6.45 -8.77 32.67
N TYR A 577 5.25 -9.27 32.32
CA TYR A 577 4.44 -10.12 33.19
C TYR A 577 3.73 -11.23 32.42
N ALA A 578 3.41 -12.31 33.11
CA ALA A 578 2.50 -13.36 32.66
C ALA A 578 1.57 -13.79 33.79
N TYR A 579 0.29 -14.00 33.47
CA TYR A 579 -0.74 -14.45 34.39
C TYR A 579 -1.13 -15.87 34.07
N LYS A 580 -1.09 -16.79 35.05
CA LYS A 580 -1.74 -18.09 34.94
C LYS A 580 -3.17 -17.98 35.43
N ILE A 581 -4.09 -18.33 34.54
CA ILE A 581 -5.52 -18.11 34.73
C ILE A 581 -6.24 -19.45 34.63
N ASN A 582 -7.10 -19.73 35.59
CA ASN A 582 -7.97 -20.89 35.58
C ASN A 582 -9.13 -20.67 34.60
N ILE A 583 -9.34 -21.58 33.65
CA ILE A 583 -10.34 -21.41 32.60
C ILE A 583 -11.78 -21.45 33.17
N GLU A 584 -12.01 -22.25 34.21
CA GLU A 584 -13.35 -22.47 34.76
C GLU A 584 -13.72 -21.39 35.78
N THR A 585 -12.83 -21.08 36.72
CA THR A 585 -13.09 -20.04 37.74
C THR A 585 -12.82 -18.63 37.24
N LYS A 586 -12.01 -18.48 36.17
CA LYS A 586 -11.52 -17.20 35.61
C LYS A 586 -10.60 -16.41 36.54
N GLU A 587 -10.14 -17.05 37.62
CA GLU A 587 -9.25 -16.41 38.59
C GLU A 587 -7.80 -16.45 38.10
N ILE A 588 -7.09 -15.34 38.32
CA ILE A 588 -5.63 -15.29 38.18
C ILE A 588 -5.03 -15.98 39.40
N GLU A 589 -4.50 -17.18 39.21
CA GLU A 589 -3.93 -17.99 40.29
C GLU A 589 -2.47 -17.64 40.57
N SER A 590 -1.76 -17.07 39.60
CA SER A 590 -0.39 -16.59 39.78
C SER A 590 0.05 -15.58 38.72
N GLU A 591 1.02 -14.75 39.10
CA GLU A 591 1.68 -13.75 38.26
C GLU A 591 3.19 -14.03 38.25
N TYR A 592 3.80 -13.98 37.06
CA TYR A 592 5.23 -14.24 36.85
C TYR A 592 5.87 -13.07 36.11
N HIS A 593 7.12 -12.77 36.44
CA HIS A 593 7.96 -11.88 35.63
C HIS A 593 8.68 -12.67 34.52
N VAL A 594 8.62 -12.18 33.29
CA VAL A 594 9.18 -12.88 32.11
C VAL A 594 10.42 -12.13 31.60
N TYR A 595 11.54 -12.24 32.33
CA TYR A 595 12.78 -11.53 31.99
C TYR A 595 13.29 -11.78 30.57
#